data_AF-A0A528G767-F1
#
_entry.id   AF-A0A528G767-F1
#
_cell.length_a   1.000
_cell.length_b   1.000
_cell.length_c   1.000
_cell.angle_alpha   90.00
_cell.angle_beta   90.00
_cell.angle_gamma   90.00
#
_symmetry.space_group_name_H-M   'P 1'
#
loop_
_entity.id
_entity.type
_entity.pdbx_description
1 polymer ?
#
loop_
_entity_poly.entity_id
_entity_poly.type
_entity_poly.pdbx_seq_one_letter_code
_entity_poly.pdbx_strand_id
1 'polypeptide(L)'
;FYAFDLLYLDGWDLRKAPLGRRKALLSQLLSGLGANFAIQFSDHVEGDGQALYDQASEMGLEGIVSKRATAIYQSGRSKTWTKTKALKTGDFVIAGYTTSAAAEG
;
A
#
# COMPACT_ATOMS: atom_id res chain seq x y z
N PHE A 1 1.15 7.34 12.24
CA PHE A 1 0.46 7.12 10.94
C PHE A 1 1.50 7.03 9.85
N TYR A 2 1.33 6.17 8.84
CA TYR A 2 2.26 6.04 7.71
C TYR A 2 1.65 6.61 6.43
N ALA A 3 2.26 7.67 5.88
CA ALA A 3 1.86 8.30 4.64
C ALA A 3 2.54 7.63 3.44
N PHE A 4 1.76 7.25 2.42
CA PHE A 4 2.23 6.49 1.26
C PHE A 4 1.97 7.19 -0.08
N ASP A 5 1.37 8.37 -0.10
CA ASP A 5 1.13 9.19 -1.29
C ASP A 5 0.86 10.65 -0.88
N LEU A 6 1.05 11.59 -1.79
CA LEU A 6 0.79 13.01 -1.60
C LEU A 6 -0.04 13.54 -2.77
N LEU A 7 -1.32 13.82 -2.51
CA LEU A 7 -2.29 14.15 -3.55
C LEU A 7 -2.47 15.66 -3.74
N TYR A 8 -2.12 16.46 -2.74
CA TYR A 8 -2.26 17.91 -2.75
C TYR A 8 -1.20 18.54 -1.86
N LEU A 9 -0.62 19.66 -2.28
CA LEU A 9 0.35 20.42 -1.50
C LEU A 9 0.25 21.90 -1.85
N ASP A 10 0.06 22.77 -0.86
CA ASP A 10 0.19 24.24 -0.98
C ASP A 10 -0.52 24.88 -2.19
N GLY A 11 -1.78 24.49 -2.46
CA GLY A 11 -2.53 25.03 -3.61
C GLY A 11 -2.54 24.13 -4.84
N TRP A 12 -1.66 23.12 -4.89
CA TRP A 12 -1.43 22.31 -6.07
C TRP A 12 -2.05 20.92 -5.95
N ASP A 13 -2.92 20.58 -6.90
CA ASP A 13 -3.43 19.21 -7.09
C ASP A 13 -2.40 18.35 -7.82
N LEU A 14 -1.85 17.38 -7.10
CA LEU A 14 -0.79 16.49 -7.58
C LEU A 14 -1.34 15.19 -8.17
N ARG A 15 -2.66 14.96 -8.17
CA ARG A 15 -3.24 13.67 -8.62
C ARG A 15 -2.86 13.30 -10.05
N LYS A 16 -2.64 14.30 -10.93
CA LYS A 16 -2.21 14.11 -12.32
C LYS A 16 -0.68 13.94 -12.48
N ALA A 17 0.11 14.12 -11.43
CA ALA A 17 1.55 13.90 -11.47
C ALA A 17 1.87 12.39 -11.34
N PRO A 18 2.97 11.90 -11.93
CA PRO A 18 3.44 10.52 -11.74
C PRO A 18 3.72 10.19 -10.27
N LEU A 19 3.45 8.95 -9.84
CA LEU A 19 3.67 8.49 -8.46
C LEU A 19 5.08 8.79 -7.93
N GLY A 20 6.12 8.55 -8.73
CA GLY A 20 7.50 8.82 -8.32
C GLY A 20 7.72 10.28 -7.91
N ARG A 21 7.11 11.24 -8.62
CA ARG A 21 7.19 12.67 -8.27
C ARG A 21 6.44 12.99 -6.98
N ARG A 22 5.26 12.40 -6.78
CA ARG A 22 4.47 12.58 -5.55
C ARG A 22 5.20 12.02 -4.33
N LYS A 23 5.83 10.84 -4.47
CA LYS A 23 6.66 10.19 -3.45
C LYS A 23 7.90 11.00 -3.09
N ALA A 24 8.61 11.54 -4.10
CA ALA A 24 9.77 12.40 -3.86
C ALA A 24 9.40 13.66 -3.06
N LEU A 25 8.32 14.35 -3.44
CA LEU A 25 7.82 15.51 -2.69
C LEU A 25 7.39 15.15 -1.27
N LEU A 26 6.71 14.01 -1.08
CA LEU A 26 6.33 13.54 0.25
C LEU A 26 7.55 13.25 1.13
N SER A 27 8.57 12.58 0.58
CA SER A 27 9.82 12.30 1.30
C SER A 27 10.52 13.59 1.70
N GLN A 28 10.63 14.56 0.79
CA GLN A 28 11.22 15.88 1.07
C GLN A 28 10.44 16.65 2.13
N LEU A 29 9.10 16.60 2.10
CA LEU A 29 8.25 17.26 3.11
C LEU A 29 8.48 16.69 4.51
N LEU A 30 8.79 15.40 4.61
CA LEU A 30 8.95 14.68 5.88
C LEU A 30 10.42 14.55 6.33
N SER A 31 11.41 14.84 5.47
CA SER A 31 12.83 14.55 5.73
C SER A 31 13.44 15.32 6.91
N GLY A 32 12.82 16.42 7.34
CA GLY A 32 13.23 17.20 8.51
C GLY A 32 12.53 16.81 9.80
N LEU A 33 11.60 15.85 9.75
CA LEU A 33 10.80 15.44 10.90
C LEU A 33 11.44 14.21 11.55
N GLY A 34 11.64 14.26 12.87
CA GLY A 34 12.26 13.16 13.60
C GLY A 34 11.43 11.87 13.54
N ALA A 35 12.07 10.73 13.85
CA ALA A 35 11.44 9.40 13.86
C ALA A 35 10.22 9.28 14.78
N ASN A 36 10.05 10.20 15.75
CA ASN A 36 8.91 10.23 16.66
C ASN A 36 7.76 11.13 16.19
N PHE A 37 7.84 11.70 14.98
CA PHE A 37 6.77 12.53 14.43
C PHE A 37 5.53 11.68 14.13
N ALA A 38 4.34 12.27 14.29
CA ALA A 38 3.06 11.55 14.17
C ALA A 38 2.82 10.93 12.78
N ILE A 39 3.42 11.52 11.75
CA ILE A 39 3.35 11.07 10.35
C ILE A 39 4.73 10.60 9.90
N GLN A 40 4.82 9.32 9.51
CA GLN A 40 6.03 8.69 9.01
C GLN A 40 5.90 8.39 7.52
N PHE A 41 6.99 8.49 6.78
CA PHE A 41 7.01 8.11 5.37
C PHE A 41 6.97 6.59 5.22
N SER A 42 6.01 6.07 4.46
CA SER A 42 6.02 4.68 4.02
C SER A 42 6.96 4.58 2.82
N ASP A 43 8.16 4.05 3.06
CA ASP A 43 9.17 3.89 2.03
C ASP A 43 8.83 2.78 1.01
N HIS A 44 9.67 2.61 0.00
CA HIS A 44 9.47 1.70 -1.11
C HIS A 44 10.81 1.27 -1.71
N VAL A 45 10.77 0.14 -2.43
CA VAL A 45 11.87 -0.34 -3.26
C VAL A 45 11.49 -0.14 -4.73
N GLU A 46 12.44 0.35 -5.53
CA GLU A 46 12.30 0.38 -6.99
C GLU A 46 12.80 -0.93 -7.57
N GLY A 47 11.91 -1.65 -8.27
CA GLY A 47 12.22 -2.99 -8.76
C GLY A 47 12.10 -4.07 -7.68
N ASP A 48 12.50 -5.29 -8.05
CA ASP A 48 12.58 -6.48 -7.19
C ASP A 48 11.40 -6.70 -6.22
N GLY A 49 10.19 -6.67 -6.77
CA GLY A 49 8.98 -6.91 -5.99
C GLY A 49 8.91 -8.31 -5.38
N GLN A 50 9.63 -9.28 -5.96
CA GLN A 50 9.68 -10.65 -5.45
C GLN A 50 10.47 -10.71 -4.14
N ALA A 51 11.69 -10.16 -4.09
CA ALA A 51 12.48 -10.15 -2.86
C ALA A 51 11.77 -9.39 -1.74
N LEU A 52 11.12 -8.26 -2.05
CA LEU A 52 10.33 -7.52 -1.05
C LEU A 52 9.14 -8.33 -0.54
N TYR A 53 8.48 -9.09 -1.42
CA TYR A 53 7.38 -9.98 -1.04
C TYR A 53 7.86 -11.13 -0.14
N ASP A 54 8.98 -11.76 -0.48
CA ASP A 54 9.55 -12.86 0.29
C ASP A 54 9.94 -12.39 1.70
N GLN A 55 10.64 -11.26 1.81
CA GLN A 55 10.97 -10.62 3.09
C GLN A 55 9.72 -10.25 3.89
N ALA A 56 8.71 -9.64 3.25
CA ALA A 56 7.46 -9.31 3.94
C ALA A 56 6.74 -10.57 4.47
N SER A 57 6.82 -11.67 3.72
CA SER A 57 6.23 -12.96 4.11
C SER A 57 6.97 -13.59 5.28
N GLU A 58 8.32 -13.59 5.26
CA GLU A 58 9.17 -14.08 6.35
C GLU A 58 8.95 -13.30 7.66
N MET A 59 8.75 -11.99 7.56
CA MET A 59 8.43 -11.13 8.70
C MET A 59 6.98 -11.29 9.21
N GLY A 60 6.17 -12.13 8.56
CA GLY A 60 4.77 -12.35 8.93
C GLY A 60 3.84 -11.17 8.65
N LEU A 61 4.21 -10.27 7.74
CA LEU A 61 3.38 -9.15 7.31
C LEU A 61 2.27 -9.63 6.36
N GLU A 62 1.25 -8.79 6.13
CA GLU A 62 0.12 -9.14 5.24
C GLU A 62 0.55 -9.38 3.78
N GLY A 63 1.64 -8.74 3.33
CA GLY A 63 2.13 -8.76 1.96
C GLY A 63 2.54 -7.36 1.50
N ILE A 64 2.51 -7.14 0.18
CA ILE A 64 3.01 -5.91 -0.46
C ILE A 64 1.97 -5.26 -1.37
N VAL A 65 2.20 -3.99 -1.71
CA VAL A 65 1.43 -3.26 -2.72
C VAL A 65 2.39 -2.73 -3.78
N SER A 66 2.37 -3.35 -4.96
CA SER A 66 3.12 -2.89 -6.12
C SER A 66 2.38 -1.75 -6.80
N LYS A 67 3.05 -0.63 -7.03
CA LYS A 67 2.47 0.55 -7.67
C LYS A 67 3.28 0.96 -8.89
N ARG A 68 2.61 1.28 -10.00
CA ARG A 68 3.28 1.75 -11.23
C ARG A 68 3.84 3.17 -11.03
N ALA A 69 5.16 3.30 -11.03
CA ALA A 69 5.87 4.57 -10.74
C ALA A 69 5.45 5.75 -11.64
N THR A 70 5.11 5.47 -12.90
CA THR A 70 4.69 6.47 -13.89
C THR A 70 3.20 6.80 -13.86
N ALA A 71 2.40 6.10 -13.05
CA ALA A 71 0.96 6.29 -13.03
C ALA A 71 0.51 7.53 -12.24
N ILE A 72 -0.51 8.19 -12.76
CA ILE A 72 -1.30 9.20 -12.03
C ILE A 72 -2.15 8.53 -10.94
N TYR A 73 -2.60 9.31 -9.95
CA TYR A 73 -3.58 8.84 -8.99
C TYR A 73 -4.97 8.77 -9.64
N GLN A 74 -5.69 7.67 -9.40
CA GLN A 74 -7.07 7.47 -9.84
C GLN A 74 -7.91 7.03 -8.64
N SER A 75 -9.03 7.71 -8.41
CA SER A 75 -9.97 7.28 -7.38
C SER A 75 -10.67 5.98 -7.82
N GLY A 76 -10.96 5.10 -6.87
CA GLY A 76 -11.61 3.81 -7.14
C GLY A 76 -10.65 2.72 -7.61
N ARG A 77 -11.21 1.67 -8.23
CA ARG A 77 -10.43 0.50 -8.64
C ARG A 77 -9.56 0.81 -9.86
N SER A 78 -8.26 0.60 -9.74
CA SER A 78 -7.27 0.81 -10.81
C SER A 78 -6.37 -0.41 -10.98
N LYS A 79 -5.80 -0.58 -12.18
CA LYS A 79 -4.78 -1.61 -12.49
C LYS A 79 -3.35 -1.15 -12.17
N THR A 80 -3.19 0.07 -11.68
CA THR A 80 -1.88 0.67 -11.41
C THR A 80 -1.34 0.29 -10.03
N TRP A 81 -2.20 -0.26 -9.16
CA TRP A 81 -1.89 -0.74 -7.83
C TRP A 81 -2.31 -2.20 -7.74
N THR A 82 -1.38 -3.07 -7.37
CA THR A 82 -1.63 -4.51 -7.22
C THR A 82 -1.22 -4.93 -5.83
N LYS A 83 -2.17 -5.46 -5.07
CA LYS A 83 -1.90 -6.05 -3.76
C LYS A 83 -1.55 -7.52 -3.93
N THR A 84 -0.41 -7.91 -3.38
CA THR A 84 0.02 -9.32 -3.31
C THR A 84 0.09 -9.70 -1.84
N LYS A 85 -0.78 -10.61 -1.41
CA LYS A 85 -0.87 -11.04 -0.01
C LYS A 85 0.08 -12.20 0.26
N ALA A 86 0.80 -12.15 1.36
CA ALA A 86 1.54 -13.28 1.92
C ALA A 86 0.53 -14.28 2.49
N LEU A 87 0.05 -15.18 1.64
CA LEU A 87 -0.97 -16.15 2.03
C LEU A 87 -0.35 -17.21 2.94
N LYS A 88 -0.82 -17.26 4.18
CA LYS A 88 -0.61 -18.43 5.05
C LYS A 88 -1.71 -19.43 4.72
N THR A 89 -1.33 -20.54 4.11
CA THR A 89 -2.23 -21.67 3.86
C THR A 89 -2.07 -22.72 4.94
N GLY A 90 -3.14 -23.45 5.21
CA GLY A 90 -3.15 -24.55 6.15
C GLY A 90 -4.36 -25.44 5.88
N ASP A 91 -4.29 -26.68 6.36
CA ASP A 91 -5.37 -27.63 6.27
C ASP A 91 -6.25 -27.51 7.51
N PHE A 92 -7.54 -27.29 7.31
CA PHE A 92 -8.52 -27.11 8.38
C PHE A 92 -9.72 -28.01 8.16
N VAL A 93 -10.22 -28.62 9.23
CA VAL A 93 -11.48 -29.37 9.20
C VAL A 93 -12.65 -28.39 9.36
N ILE A 94 -13.64 -28.46 8.48
CA ILE A 94 -14.89 -27.71 8.63
C ILE A 94 -15.73 -28.38 9.72
N ALA A 95 -15.81 -27.75 10.90
CA ALA A 95 -16.56 -28.28 12.05
C ALA A 95 -18.05 -27.89 12.04
N GLY A 96 -18.46 -26.99 11.16
CA GLY A 96 -19.83 -26.48 11.06
C GLY A 96 -19.93 -25.26 10.15
N TYR A 97 -21.15 -24.77 9.96
CA TYR A 97 -21.42 -23.53 9.19
C TYR A 97 -22.54 -22.73 9.88
N THR A 98 -22.67 -21.45 9.50
CA THR A 98 -23.79 -20.58 9.87
C THR A 98 -24.34 -19.89 8.63
N THR A 99 -25.63 -19.53 8.62
CA THR A 99 -26.23 -18.76 7.53
C THR A 99 -25.80 -17.30 7.62
N SER A 100 -25.49 -16.69 6.48
CA SER A 100 -25.25 -15.25 6.46
C SER A 100 -26.59 -14.52 6.51
N ALA A 101 -26.68 -13.42 7.28
CA ALA A 101 -27.87 -12.58 7.29
C ALA A 101 -28.23 -12.00 5.90
N ALA A 102 -27.30 -11.99 4.95
CA ALA A 102 -27.54 -11.58 3.55
C ALA A 102 -28.08 -12.71 2.65
N ALA A 103 -28.11 -13.96 3.13
CA ALA A 103 -28.58 -15.12 2.38
C ALA A 103 -30.03 -15.52 2.74
N GLU A 104 -30.58 -14.96 3.82
CA GLU A 104 -32.00 -15.11 4.17
C GLU A 104 -32.78 -13.96 3.51
N GLY A 105 -33.08 -14.16 2.22
CA GLY A 105 -34.03 -13.37 1.44
C GLY A 105 -35.17 -14.24 0.95
#